data_AF-A0AAU3FSC0-F1
#
_entry.id   AF-A0AAU3FSC0-F1
#
_cell.length_a   1.000
_cell.length_b   1.000
_cell.length_c   1.000
_cell.angle_alpha   90.00
_cell.angle_beta   90.00
_cell.angle_gamma   90.00
#
_symmetry.space_group_name_H-M   'P 1'
#
loop_
_entity.id
_entity.type
_entity.pdbx_description
1 polymer ?
#
loop_
_entity_poly.entity_id
_entity_poly.type
_entity_poly.pdbx_seq_one_letter_code
_entity_poly.pdbx_strand_id
1 'polypeptide(L)'
;MTATESLYVDAADPLYVAARRVLLDALEALDEHLDAVILVGAQAIYLQAGEADLEMTVAPFTTDADLSIDPGRLGADPRIAEAMVEAGFSLKEKSSGGIEPGTWIATTQVDDLQVPVPVDLLVPEAFAPQRGKRDARLPNGSAAPIGDRFSHAA
;
A
#
# COMPACT_ATOMS: atom_id res chain seq x y z
N MET A 1 9.68 39.88 34.00
CA MET A 1 8.57 39.64 33.06
C MET A 1 9.13 38.77 31.95
N THR A 2 9.21 37.46 32.19
CA THR A 2 9.75 36.48 31.25
C THR A 2 8.63 36.06 30.32
N ALA A 3 8.76 36.43 29.04
CA ALA A 3 7.97 35.84 27.98
C ALA A 3 8.42 34.39 27.84
N THR A 4 7.62 33.46 28.37
CA THR A 4 7.69 32.06 27.94
C THR A 4 7.05 32.03 26.56
N GLU A 5 7.89 32.21 25.54
CA GLU A 5 7.61 31.80 24.17
C GLU A 5 7.25 30.32 24.22
N SER A 6 5.96 30.03 24.21
CA SER A 6 5.47 28.67 24.09
C SER A 6 5.67 28.25 22.63
N LEU A 7 6.86 27.70 22.37
CA LEU A 7 7.24 26.97 21.17
C LEU A 7 6.40 25.68 21.07
N TYR A 8 5.09 25.81 20.92
CA TYR A 8 4.27 24.77 20.31
C TYR A 8 4.28 25.06 18.82
N VAL A 9 5.38 24.66 18.18
CA VAL A 9 5.31 24.34 16.75
C VAL A 9 4.31 23.19 16.68
N ASP A 10 3.28 23.35 15.87
CA ASP A 10 2.19 22.40 15.65
C ASP A 10 2.78 21.03 15.29
N ALA A 11 3.01 20.18 16.30
CA ALA A 11 3.68 18.92 16.12
C ALA A 11 2.69 18.00 15.41
N ALA A 12 3.01 17.61 14.18
CA ALA A 12 2.18 16.72 13.40
C ALA A 12 1.81 15.47 14.21
N ASP A 13 0.57 15.01 14.06
CA ASP A 13 0.04 13.88 14.80
C ASP A 13 0.99 12.66 14.71
N PRO A 14 1.36 12.02 15.82
CA PRO A 14 2.28 10.88 15.83
C PRO A 14 1.89 9.74 14.87
N LEU A 15 0.59 9.49 14.71
CA LEU A 15 0.08 8.47 13.79
C LEU A 15 0.25 8.90 12.33
N TYR A 16 0.07 10.18 12.03
CA TYR A 16 0.36 10.70 10.69
C TYR A 16 1.85 10.58 10.35
N VAL A 17 2.73 10.92 11.30
CA VAL A 17 4.19 10.75 11.13
C VAL A 17 4.54 9.28 10.91
N ALA A 18 3.91 8.37 11.65
CA ALA A 18 4.09 6.93 11.50
C ALA A 18 3.60 6.44 10.13
N ALA A 19 2.43 6.88 9.67
CA ALA A 19 1.91 6.54 8.34
C ALA A 19 2.84 7.02 7.22
N ARG A 20 3.43 8.21 7.35
CA ARG A 20 4.41 8.73 6.40
C ARG A 20 5.72 7.94 6.41
N ARG A 21 6.18 7.47 7.58
CA ARG A 21 7.34 6.57 7.66
C ARG A 21 7.06 5.24 6.97
N VAL A 22 5.91 4.63 7.24
CA VAL A 22 5.50 3.37 6.60
C VAL A 22 5.38 3.50 5.07
N LEU A 23 4.88 4.63 4.55
CA LEU A 23 4.95 4.92 3.12
C LEU A 23 6.39 4.92 2.60
N LEU A 24 7.31 5.57 3.30
CA LEU A 24 8.72 5.62 2.89
C LEU A 24 9.38 4.25 2.96
N ASP A 25 9.08 3.44 3.98
CA ASP A 25 9.54 2.06 4.09
C ASP A 25 9.03 1.20 2.92
N ALA A 26 7.78 1.41 2.49
CA ALA A 26 7.22 0.73 1.32
C ALA A 26 7.89 1.20 0.02
N LEU A 27 8.20 2.49 -0.12
CA LEU A 27 8.93 3.00 -1.28
C LEU A 27 10.37 2.48 -1.33
N GLU A 28 11.03 2.36 -0.18
CA GLU A 28 12.37 1.74 -0.09
C GLU A 28 12.32 0.25 -0.44
N ALA A 29 11.30 -0.47 0.02
CA ALA A 29 11.08 -1.86 -0.38
C ALA A 29 10.87 -2.02 -1.89
N LEU A 30 10.33 -1.00 -2.55
CA LEU A 30 10.05 -0.99 -3.98
C LEU A 30 11.11 -0.24 -4.80
N ASP A 31 12.31 -0.02 -4.27
CA ASP A 31 13.39 0.77 -4.92
C ASP A 31 13.65 0.32 -6.38
N GLU A 32 13.72 -1.00 -6.60
CA GLU A 32 13.93 -1.59 -7.94
C GLU A 32 12.77 -1.37 -8.93
N HIS A 33 11.64 -0.83 -8.46
CA HIS A 33 10.41 -0.63 -9.24
C HIS A 33 9.87 0.80 -9.15
N LEU A 34 10.62 1.75 -8.58
CA LEU A 34 10.13 3.13 -8.37
C LEU A 34 9.65 3.80 -9.65
N ASP A 35 10.19 3.40 -10.80
CA ASP A 35 9.76 3.93 -12.08
C ASP A 35 8.32 3.49 -12.44
N ALA A 36 7.85 2.35 -11.93
CA ALA A 36 6.49 1.85 -12.04
C ALA A 36 5.56 2.30 -10.90
N VAL A 37 6.07 2.97 -9.86
CA VAL A 37 5.30 3.35 -8.66
C VAL A 37 4.86 4.81 -8.74
N ILE A 38 3.58 5.05 -8.46
CA ILE A 38 2.97 6.38 -8.42
C ILE A 38 2.32 6.56 -7.05
N LEU A 39 2.70 7.59 -6.31
CA LEU A 39 2.00 7.98 -5.09
C LEU A 39 0.59 8.49 -5.45
N VAL A 40 -0.43 7.93 -4.80
CA VAL A 40 -1.83 8.35 -4.96
C VAL A 40 -2.45 8.60 -3.58
N GLY A 41 -3.77 8.81 -3.53
CA GLY A 41 -4.48 9.03 -2.27
C GLY A 41 -4.18 10.38 -1.59
N ALA A 42 -4.45 10.45 -0.29
CA ALA A 42 -4.37 11.69 0.47
C ALA A 42 -2.94 12.25 0.52
N GLN A 43 -1.93 11.40 0.67
CA GLN A 43 -0.53 11.85 0.71
C GLN A 43 -0.07 12.49 -0.61
N ALA A 44 -0.55 12.01 -1.76
CA ALA A 44 -0.30 12.66 -3.05
C ALA A 44 -0.92 14.06 -3.12
N ILE A 45 -2.15 14.21 -2.62
CA ILE A 45 -2.86 15.50 -2.59
C ILE A 45 -2.10 16.49 -1.71
N TYR A 46 -1.70 16.10 -0.51
CA TYR A 46 -0.95 16.97 0.39
C TYR A 46 0.40 17.38 -0.21
N LEU A 47 1.10 16.48 -0.90
CA LEU A 47 2.34 16.81 -1.61
C LEU A 47 2.11 17.80 -2.77
N GLN A 48 1.03 17.63 -3.53
CA GLN A 48 0.73 18.43 -4.71
C GLN A 48 0.13 19.81 -4.37
N ALA A 49 -0.66 19.90 -3.30
CA ALA A 49 -1.24 21.15 -2.81
C ALA A 49 -0.17 22.07 -2.21
N GLY A 50 0.95 21.52 -1.73
CA GLY A 50 2.01 22.28 -1.08
C GLY A 50 1.54 22.96 0.21
N GLU A 51 2.22 24.03 0.61
CA GLU A 51 1.86 24.86 1.78
C GLU A 51 0.60 25.72 1.55
N ALA A 52 -0.08 25.60 0.40
CA ALA A 52 -1.24 26.42 0.09
C ALA A 52 -2.41 26.09 1.06
N ASP A 53 -2.65 26.98 2.02
CA ASP A 53 -3.80 27.07 2.93
C ASP A 53 -4.15 25.85 3.81
N LEU A 54 -3.32 24.80 3.86
CA LEU A 54 -3.56 23.68 4.79
C LEU A 54 -3.24 24.05 6.25
N GLU A 55 -2.29 24.96 6.48
CA GLU A 55 -2.00 25.51 7.81
C GLU A 55 -3.17 26.32 8.38
N MET A 56 -4.05 26.87 7.54
CA MET A 56 -5.10 27.81 7.98
C MET A 56 -6.49 27.16 8.13
N THR A 57 -6.70 25.88 7.79
CA THR A 57 -8.05 25.27 7.89
C THR A 57 -8.10 23.82 8.41
N VAL A 58 -7.18 22.90 8.06
CA VAL A 58 -7.09 21.54 8.66
C VAL A 58 -5.68 20.98 8.39
N ALA A 59 -4.95 20.57 9.43
CA ALA A 59 -3.67 19.89 9.29
C ALA A 59 -3.84 18.57 8.48
N PRO A 60 -2.96 18.27 7.51
CA PRO A 60 -2.98 17.02 6.76
C PRO A 60 -3.02 15.81 7.69
N PHE A 61 -4.06 14.98 7.56
CA PHE A 61 -4.18 13.76 8.34
C PHE A 61 -4.62 12.60 7.45
N THR A 62 -3.87 11.51 7.49
CA THR A 62 -4.10 10.22 6.84
C THR A 62 -3.27 9.20 7.61
N THR A 63 -3.85 8.03 7.85
CA THR A 63 -3.28 6.97 8.69
C THR A 63 -2.86 5.76 7.87
N ASP A 64 -2.84 5.95 6.55
CA ASP A 64 -2.64 4.94 5.52
C ASP A 64 -1.81 5.52 4.37
N ALA A 65 -1.46 4.65 3.42
CA ALA A 65 -0.72 5.03 2.23
C ALA A 65 -1.28 4.29 1.02
N ASP A 66 -1.34 4.99 -0.12
CA ASP A 66 -1.80 4.41 -1.38
C ASP A 66 -0.73 4.59 -2.46
N LEU A 67 -0.36 3.50 -3.11
CA LEU A 67 0.55 3.47 -4.25
C LEU A 67 -0.15 2.81 -5.42
N SER A 68 -0.11 3.46 -6.58
CA SER A 68 -0.51 2.83 -7.83
C SER A 68 0.70 2.25 -8.56
N ILE A 69 0.56 1.04 -9.09
CA ILE A 69 1.58 0.34 -9.85
C ILE A 69 1.20 0.31 -11.33
N ASP A 70 2.11 0.79 -12.19
CA ASP A 70 2.03 0.63 -13.64
C ASP A 70 2.73 -0.68 -14.07
N PRO A 71 1.97 -1.75 -14.37
CA PRO A 71 2.58 -3.03 -14.75
C PRO A 71 3.24 -2.99 -16.12
N GLY A 72 2.97 -1.98 -16.96
CA GLY A 72 3.66 -1.78 -18.23
C GLY A 72 5.13 -1.38 -18.06
N ARG A 73 5.51 -0.96 -16.85
CA ARG A 73 6.87 -0.53 -16.49
C ARG A 73 7.58 -1.51 -15.56
N LEU A 74 6.88 -2.53 -15.07
CA LEU A 74 7.49 -3.60 -14.29
C LEU A 74 8.36 -4.50 -15.16
N GLY A 75 9.47 -4.98 -14.58
CA GLY A 75 10.26 -6.06 -15.16
C GLY A 75 9.48 -7.36 -15.30
N ALA A 76 10.04 -8.33 -16.02
CA ALA A 76 9.36 -9.61 -16.31
C ALA A 76 9.02 -10.44 -15.06
N ASP A 77 9.81 -10.31 -13.99
CA ASP A 77 9.58 -10.93 -12.69
C ASP A 77 9.85 -9.90 -11.58
N PRO A 78 8.85 -9.09 -11.21
CA PRO A 78 9.05 -7.96 -10.33
C PRO A 78 9.08 -8.36 -8.85
N ARG A 79 8.74 -9.60 -8.46
CA ARG A 79 8.82 -10.11 -7.07
C ARG A 79 8.35 -9.14 -5.95
N ILE A 80 7.37 -8.27 -6.25
CA ILE A 80 6.87 -7.22 -5.34
C ILE A 80 6.45 -7.78 -3.99
N ALA A 81 5.74 -8.90 -3.99
CA ALA A 81 5.28 -9.52 -2.75
C ALA A 81 6.44 -9.96 -1.85
N GLU A 82 7.54 -10.41 -2.45
CA GLU A 82 8.72 -10.84 -1.71
C GLU A 82 9.45 -9.64 -1.11
N ALA A 83 9.62 -8.57 -1.90
CA ALA A 83 10.21 -7.32 -1.42
C ALA A 83 9.42 -6.71 -0.24
N MET A 84 8.09 -6.69 -0.33
CA MET A 84 7.23 -6.22 0.76
C MET A 84 7.38 -7.10 2.02
N VAL A 85 7.42 -8.43 1.87
CA VAL A 85 7.61 -9.35 3.01
C VAL A 85 9.00 -9.19 3.64
N GLU A 86 10.05 -9.06 2.84
CA GLU A 86 11.43 -8.83 3.31
C GLU A 86 11.55 -7.51 4.07
N ALA A 87 10.79 -6.48 3.67
CA ALA A 87 10.67 -5.21 4.38
C ALA A 87 9.76 -5.25 5.62
N GLY A 88 9.22 -6.43 5.99
CA GLY A 88 8.44 -6.62 7.21
C GLY A 88 6.94 -6.33 7.07
N PHE A 89 6.44 -6.17 5.84
CA PHE A 89 5.01 -6.04 5.59
C PHE A 89 4.33 -7.40 5.51
N SER A 90 3.06 -7.45 5.90
CA SER A 90 2.21 -8.63 5.78
C SER A 90 0.92 -8.30 5.04
N LEU A 91 0.40 -9.23 4.24
CA LEU A 91 -0.90 -9.01 3.59
C LEU A 91 -2.02 -8.99 4.63
N LYS A 92 -2.94 -8.03 4.48
CA LYS A 92 -4.07 -7.88 5.39
C LYS A 92 -5.02 -9.08 5.31
N GLU A 93 -5.43 -9.59 6.45
CA GLU A 93 -6.49 -10.60 6.54
C GLU A 93 -7.88 -9.94 6.55
N LYS A 94 -8.83 -10.55 5.84
CA LYS A 94 -10.23 -10.12 5.86
C LYS A 94 -10.89 -10.57 7.16
N SER A 95 -11.81 -9.77 7.66
CA SER A 95 -12.68 -10.13 8.79
C SER A 95 -13.51 -11.40 8.54
N SER A 96 -13.81 -11.73 7.28
CA SER A 96 -14.51 -12.95 6.88
C SER A 96 -13.60 -14.17 6.69
N GLY A 97 -12.29 -14.03 6.93
CA GLY A 97 -11.26 -15.00 6.59
C GLY A 97 -10.69 -14.83 5.18
N GLY A 98 -9.42 -15.23 5.03
CA GLY A 98 -8.63 -15.12 3.79
C GLY A 98 -7.94 -13.76 3.60
N ILE A 99 -7.07 -13.67 2.60
CA ILE A 99 -6.23 -12.48 2.35
C ILE A 99 -6.97 -11.41 1.53
N GLU A 100 -6.86 -10.14 1.93
CA GLU A 100 -7.19 -8.95 1.16
C GLU A 100 -6.05 -8.61 0.20
N PRO A 101 -6.19 -8.89 -1.11
CA PRO A 101 -5.11 -8.64 -2.05
C PRO A 101 -4.92 -7.14 -2.27
N GLY A 102 -3.67 -6.70 -2.34
CA GLY A 102 -3.30 -5.29 -2.56
C GLY A 102 -3.06 -4.52 -1.26
N THR A 103 -3.69 -4.90 -0.15
CA THR A 103 -3.49 -4.22 1.14
C THR A 103 -2.42 -4.91 1.98
N TRP A 104 -1.34 -4.19 2.24
CA TRP A 104 -0.23 -4.60 3.09
C TRP A 104 -0.26 -3.87 4.42
N ILE A 105 0.21 -4.50 5.50
CA ILE A 105 0.23 -3.95 6.85
C ILE A 105 1.66 -3.94 7.36
N ALA A 106 2.12 -2.78 7.80
CA ALA A 106 3.27 -2.66 8.71
C ALA A 106 2.74 -2.35 10.11
N THR A 107 3.26 -3.05 11.12
CA THR A 107 2.97 -2.71 12.52
C THR A 107 4.09 -1.82 13.05
N THR A 108 3.75 -0.61 13.43
CA THR A 108 4.71 0.38 13.94
C THR A 108 4.30 0.86 15.32
N GLN A 109 5.30 1.28 16.11
CA GLN A 109 5.05 1.90 17.40
C GLN A 109 4.66 3.37 17.21
N VAL A 110 3.52 3.75 17.79
CA VAL A 110 3.04 5.13 17.91
C VAL A 110 2.78 5.36 19.39
N ASP A 111 3.57 6.25 20.00
CA ASP A 111 3.66 6.39 21.46
C ASP A 111 3.91 5.02 22.15
N ASP A 112 2.99 4.57 22.99
CA ASP A 112 3.06 3.29 23.71
C ASP A 112 2.22 2.19 23.05
N LEU A 113 1.68 2.42 21.85
CA LEU A 113 0.80 1.50 21.14
C LEU A 113 1.46 0.92 19.89
N GLN A 114 1.24 -0.37 19.65
CA GLN A 114 1.53 -1.01 18.37
C GLN A 114 0.33 -0.80 17.44
N VAL A 115 0.54 -0.05 16.36
CA VAL A 115 -0.52 0.35 15.43
C VAL A 115 -0.26 -0.28 14.07
N PRO A 116 -1.23 -1.04 13.51
CA PRO A 116 -1.16 -1.49 12.13
C PRO A 116 -1.46 -0.32 11.19
N VAL A 117 -0.52 -0.02 10.31
CA VAL A 117 -0.66 0.99 9.25
C VAL A 117 -0.79 0.27 7.91
N PRO A 118 -1.89 0.49 7.17
CA PRO A 118 -2.07 -0.13 5.87
C PRO A 118 -1.38 0.65 4.74
N VAL A 119 -0.89 -0.09 3.76
CA VAL A 119 -0.38 0.38 2.47
C VAL A 119 -1.11 -0.36 1.35
N ASP A 120 -1.86 0.36 0.55
CA ASP A 120 -2.58 -0.20 -0.60
C ASP A 120 -1.74 -0.10 -1.87
N LEU A 121 -1.46 -1.25 -2.48
CA LEU A 121 -0.86 -1.37 -3.82
C LEU A 121 -1.96 -1.61 -4.84
N LEU A 122 -2.25 -0.60 -5.65
CA LEU A 122 -3.35 -0.56 -6.60
C LEU A 122 -2.85 -0.71 -8.04
N VAL A 123 -3.43 -1.62 -8.80
CA VAL A 123 -3.19 -1.72 -10.25
C VAL A 123 -4.38 -1.11 -10.99
N PRO A 124 -4.20 -0.08 -11.84
CA PRO A 124 -5.30 0.53 -12.57
C PRO A 124 -6.05 -0.49 -13.43
N GLU A 125 -7.38 -0.37 -13.49
CA GLU A 125 -8.24 -1.33 -14.19
C GLU A 125 -7.87 -1.51 -15.67
N ALA A 126 -7.36 -0.47 -16.33
CA ALA A 126 -6.89 -0.53 -17.72
C ALA A 126 -5.79 -1.58 -17.94
N PHE A 127 -5.05 -1.94 -16.88
CA PHE A 127 -4.01 -2.97 -16.91
C PHE A 127 -4.41 -4.25 -16.18
N ALA A 128 -5.56 -4.26 -15.49
CA ALA A 128 -6.08 -5.48 -14.92
C ALA A 128 -6.46 -6.43 -16.08
N PRO A 129 -6.08 -7.72 -16.02
CA PRO A 129 -6.56 -8.68 -17.01
C PRO A 129 -8.10 -8.65 -17.03
N GLN A 130 -8.71 -8.64 -18.23
CA GLN A 130 -10.17 -8.57 -18.43
C GLN A 130 -10.95 -9.81 -17.92
N ARG A 131 -10.41 -10.55 -16.95
CA ARG A 131 -11.06 -11.63 -16.22
C ARG A 131 -10.80 -11.49 -14.72
N GLY A 132 -11.86 -11.11 -14.00
CA GLY A 132 -12.17 -11.61 -12.66
C GLY A 132 -11.25 -11.18 -11.53
N LYS A 133 -11.84 -10.43 -10.58
CA LYS A 133 -11.36 -10.14 -9.22
C LYS A 133 -10.32 -11.15 -8.68
N ARG A 134 -9.12 -10.63 -8.37
CA ARG A 134 -8.05 -11.21 -7.53
C ARG A 134 -7.23 -12.32 -8.20
N ASP A 135 -6.04 -11.98 -8.67
CA ASP A 135 -4.98 -12.96 -8.86
C ASP A 135 -3.69 -12.44 -8.20
N ALA A 136 -3.55 -12.71 -6.91
CA ALA A 136 -2.25 -12.83 -6.25
C ALA A 136 -1.98 -14.33 -6.20
N ARG A 137 -1.21 -14.85 -7.17
CA ARG A 137 -0.81 -16.26 -7.14
C ARG A 137 0.25 -16.46 -6.08
N LEU A 138 -0.20 -16.92 -4.92
CA LEU A 138 0.66 -17.60 -3.96
C LEU A 138 0.97 -19.01 -4.51
N PRO A 139 2.23 -19.47 -4.48
CA PRO A 139 2.60 -20.76 -5.05
C PRO A 139 2.41 -21.89 -4.02
N ASN A 140 1.38 -22.73 -4.21
CA ASN A 140 1.32 -24.06 -3.61
C ASN A 140 0.20 -24.94 -4.20
N GLY A 141 0.59 -25.97 -4.97
CA GLY A 141 -0.18 -27.21 -5.11
C GLY A 141 -0.70 -27.58 -6.51
N SER A 142 0.17 -28.19 -7.32
CA SER A 142 -0.11 -29.17 -8.40
C SER A 142 -1.39 -28.99 -9.26
N ALA A 143 -1.21 -28.48 -10.48
CA ALA A 143 -2.16 -28.66 -11.57
C ALA A 143 -2.02 -30.06 -12.18
N ALA A 144 -3.09 -30.84 -12.19
CA ALA A 144 -3.26 -31.97 -13.11
C ALA A 144 -4.30 -31.57 -14.17
N PRO A 145 -4.05 -31.78 -15.47
CA PRO A 145 -5.02 -31.43 -16.51
C PRO A 145 -6.18 -32.45 -16.53
N ILE A 146 -7.41 -31.96 -16.37
CA ILE A 146 -8.61 -32.74 -16.69
C ILE A 146 -8.79 -32.69 -18.21
N GLY A 147 -8.59 -33.84 -18.85
CA GLY A 147 -8.78 -34.01 -20.29
C GLY A 147 -10.25 -34.00 -20.70
N ASP A 148 -10.50 -33.37 -21.83
CA ASP A 148 -11.71 -33.50 -22.64
C ASP A 148 -12.03 -34.96 -22.93
N ARG A 149 -13.21 -35.43 -22.49
CA ARG A 149 -13.97 -36.49 -23.18
C ARG A 149 -15.46 -36.35 -22.92
N PHE A 150 -16.22 -36.10 -23.98
CA PHE A 150 -17.25 -37.00 -24.54
C PHE A 150 -18.38 -36.20 -25.22
N SER A 151 -18.26 -36.11 -26.54
CA SER A 151 -19.37 -36.06 -27.49
C SER A 151 -20.00 -37.45 -27.68
N HIS A 152 -21.29 -37.45 -28.08
CA HIS A 152 -22.19 -38.55 -28.54
C HIS A 152 -23.09 -39.25 -27.51
N ALA A 153 -24.40 -39.00 -27.61
CA ALA A 153 -25.41 -39.88 -28.23
C ALA A 153 -26.75 -39.10 -28.28
N ALA A 154 -27.30 -38.83 -29.47
CA ALA A 154 -28.40 -39.58 -30.11
C ALA A 154 -29.77 -39.33 -29.43
#